data_AF-A0A8J7YD56-F1
#
_entry.id   AF-A0A8J7YD56-F1
#
_cell.length_a   1.000
_cell.length_b   1.000
_cell.length_c   1.000
_cell.angle_alpha   90.00
_cell.angle_beta   90.00
_cell.angle_gamma   90.00
#
_symmetry.space_group_name_H-M   'P 1'
#
loop_
_entity.id
_entity.type
_entity.pdbx_description
1 polymer ?
#
loop_
_entity_poly.entity_id
_entity_poly.type
_entity_poly.pdbx_seq_one_letter_code
_entity_poly.pdbx_strand_id
1 'polypeptide(L)'
;MGYACPVCDDPQADARHLANHLAFTAMTSGGDHESWLDDHVENWGQLGENELAEEVTAHAEETEFPQVFEESGVDSGHDHDHDHGRGGVPGEGDLPPGTDSHRGQRSMSDEDREVLAEARDLTREMLDNESEDGESGDEGDGTDGQRADGDATGDETE
;
A
#
# COMPACT_ATOMS: atom_id res chain seq x y z
N MET A 1 -3.63 11.20 -20.93
CA MET A 1 -4.43 10.33 -21.81
C MET A 1 -4.19 8.93 -21.30
N GLY A 2 -5.24 8.19 -20.97
CA GLY A 2 -5.12 6.86 -20.40
C GLY A 2 -4.96 5.81 -21.50
N TYR A 3 -4.56 4.60 -21.12
CA TYR A 3 -4.39 3.48 -22.04
C TYR A 3 -4.96 2.20 -21.41
N ALA A 4 -5.67 1.40 -22.20
CA ALA A 4 -6.13 0.09 -21.75
C ALA A 4 -4.99 -0.93 -21.83
N CYS A 5 -4.84 -1.77 -20.79
CA CYS A 5 -3.93 -2.90 -20.85
C CYS A 5 -4.38 -3.89 -21.95
N PRO A 6 -3.53 -4.27 -22.92
CA PRO A 6 -3.92 -5.15 -24.02
C PRO A 6 -4.19 -6.60 -23.61
N VAL A 7 -3.96 -6.94 -22.34
CA VAL A 7 -4.12 -8.30 -21.78
C VAL A 7 -5.37 -8.43 -20.92
N CYS A 8 -5.62 -7.47 -20.02
CA CYS A 8 -6.74 -7.51 -19.08
C CYS A 8 -7.76 -6.38 -19.26
N ASP A 9 -7.57 -5.51 -20.26
CA ASP A 9 -8.41 -4.35 -20.56
C ASP A 9 -8.51 -3.30 -19.42
N ASP A 10 -7.73 -3.45 -18.34
CA ASP A 10 -7.73 -2.48 -17.24
C ASP A 10 -7.21 -1.10 -17.71
N PRO A 11 -7.97 -0.02 -17.52
CA PRO A 11 -7.54 1.31 -17.90
C PRO A 11 -6.40 1.78 -17.00
N GLN A 12 -5.37 2.39 -17.58
CA GLN A 12 -4.20 2.95 -16.91
C GLN A 12 -4.15 4.45 -17.12
N ALA A 13 -3.68 5.19 -16.11
CA ALA A 13 -3.74 6.66 -16.09
C ALA A 13 -2.93 7.32 -17.22
N ASP A 14 -1.78 6.74 -17.55
CA ASP A 14 -0.88 7.16 -18.63
C ASP A 14 0.01 6.01 -19.12
N ALA A 15 0.83 6.30 -20.12
CA ALA A 15 1.76 5.37 -20.76
C ALA A 15 2.74 4.71 -19.77
N ARG A 16 3.22 5.46 -18.77
CA ARG A 16 4.16 4.94 -17.77
C ARG A 16 3.45 3.99 -16.81
N HIS A 17 2.24 4.33 -16.39
CA HIS A 17 1.41 3.44 -15.57
C HIS A 17 1.11 2.12 -16.30
N LEU A 18 0.82 2.19 -17.61
CA LEU A 18 0.67 1.00 -18.44
C LEU A 18 1.95 0.15 -18.48
N ALA A 19 3.11 0.76 -18.74
CA ALA A 19 4.39 0.06 -18.76
C ALA A 19 4.69 -0.63 -17.43
N ASN A 20 4.49 0.08 -16.32
CA ASN A 20 4.69 -0.48 -14.98
C ASN A 20 3.70 -1.61 -14.68
N HIS A 21 2.42 -1.43 -15.00
CA HIS A 21 1.40 -2.45 -14.80
C HIS A 21 1.78 -3.76 -15.52
N LEU A 22 2.17 -3.67 -16.80
CA LEU A 22 2.63 -4.82 -17.59
C LEU A 22 3.89 -5.46 -16.98
N ALA A 23 4.93 -4.67 -16.72
CA ALA A 23 6.20 -5.18 -16.21
C ALA A 23 6.07 -5.84 -14.83
N PHE A 24 5.39 -5.19 -13.88
CA PHE A 24 5.21 -5.74 -12.54
C PHE A 24 4.29 -6.97 -12.54
N THR A 25 3.23 -6.97 -13.34
CA THR A 25 2.33 -8.13 -13.42
C THR A 25 3.06 -9.32 -14.06
N ALA A 26 3.84 -9.09 -15.12
CA ALA A 26 4.70 -10.11 -15.70
C ALA A 26 5.72 -10.64 -14.69
N MET A 27 6.40 -9.79 -13.93
CA MET A 27 7.41 -10.24 -12.94
C MET A 27 6.82 -10.96 -11.72
N THR A 28 5.63 -10.58 -11.27
CA THR A 28 5.05 -11.09 -10.00
C THR A 28 4.07 -12.24 -10.21
N SER A 29 3.31 -12.20 -11.31
CA SER A 29 2.24 -13.15 -11.61
C SER A 29 2.55 -14.00 -12.84
N GLY A 30 3.42 -13.51 -13.74
CA GLY A 30 3.74 -14.16 -15.00
C GLY A 30 2.52 -14.31 -15.90
N GLY A 31 2.57 -15.31 -16.79
CA GLY A 31 1.40 -15.74 -17.55
C GLY A 31 1.13 -14.87 -18.77
N ASP A 32 -0.12 -14.44 -18.95
CA ASP A 32 -0.54 -13.75 -20.18
C ASP A 32 0.19 -12.40 -20.35
N HIS A 33 0.50 -11.70 -19.25
CA HIS A 33 1.22 -10.42 -19.30
C HIS A 33 2.69 -10.60 -19.69
N GLU A 34 3.33 -11.64 -19.18
CA GLU A 34 4.71 -11.99 -19.53
C GLU A 34 4.80 -12.49 -20.98
N SER A 35 3.90 -13.40 -21.38
CA SER A 35 3.85 -13.94 -22.75
C SER A 35 3.61 -12.83 -23.77
N TRP A 36 2.71 -11.90 -23.46
CA TRP A 36 2.45 -10.76 -24.33
C TRP A 36 3.68 -9.86 -24.49
N LEU A 37 4.40 -9.58 -23.39
CA LEU A 37 5.63 -8.80 -23.43
C LEU A 37 6.74 -9.51 -24.21
N ASP A 38 6.92 -10.82 -24.03
CA ASP A 38 7.91 -11.62 -24.76
C ASP A 38 7.65 -11.63 -26.28
N ASP A 39 6.38 -11.61 -26.70
CA ASP A 39 6.01 -11.60 -28.12
C ASP A 39 6.10 -10.21 -28.78
N HIS A 40 5.88 -9.13 -28.02
CA HIS A 40 5.75 -7.78 -28.58
C HIS A 40 6.97 -6.88 -28.32
N VAL A 41 7.68 -7.08 -27.21
CA VAL A 41 8.77 -6.18 -26.79
C VAL A 41 10.01 -7.00 -26.46
N GLU A 42 10.96 -6.99 -27.39
CA GLU A 42 12.23 -7.69 -27.19
C GLU A 42 13.00 -7.11 -25.99
N ASN A 43 13.51 -7.99 -25.13
CA ASN A 43 14.29 -7.60 -23.94
C ASN A 43 13.57 -6.61 -23.01
N TRP A 44 12.24 -6.67 -22.90
CA TRP A 44 11.45 -5.77 -22.04
C TRP A 44 11.97 -5.68 -20.60
N GLY A 45 12.51 -6.76 -20.04
CA GLY A 45 13.09 -6.79 -18.69
C GLY A 45 14.37 -5.95 -18.50
N GLN A 46 14.96 -5.45 -19.59
CA GLN A 46 16.10 -4.52 -19.57
C GLN A 46 15.70 -3.07 -19.85
N LEU A 47 14.47 -2.84 -20.33
CA LEU A 47 13.98 -1.51 -20.64
C LEU A 47 13.57 -0.78 -19.36
N GLY A 48 13.90 0.50 -19.28
CA GLY A 48 13.34 1.38 -18.27
C GLY A 48 11.86 1.66 -18.52
N GLU A 49 11.16 2.15 -17.51
CA GLU A 49 9.74 2.50 -17.58
C GLU A 49 9.38 3.37 -18.80
N ASN A 50 10.18 4.39 -19.12
CA ASN A 50 9.87 5.28 -20.25
C ASN A 50 10.12 4.60 -21.60
N GLU A 51 11.19 3.81 -21.72
CA GLU A 51 11.49 3.06 -22.94
C GLU A 51 10.42 2.01 -23.20
N LEU A 52 10.00 1.29 -22.15
CA LEU A 52 8.91 0.33 -22.25
C LEU A 52 7.58 1.02 -22.58
N ALA A 53 7.30 2.21 -22.01
CA ALA A 53 6.11 2.99 -22.31
C ALA A 53 6.00 3.38 -23.79
N GLU A 54 7.12 3.75 -24.42
CA GLU A 54 7.15 4.08 -25.86
C GLU A 54 6.79 2.88 -26.73
N GLU A 55 7.27 1.69 -26.38
CA GLU A 55 6.97 0.45 -27.10
C GLU A 55 5.52 -0.01 -26.87
N VAL A 56 5.05 -0.08 -25.63
CA VAL A 56 3.72 -0.65 -25.32
C VAL A 56 2.56 0.24 -25.76
N THR A 57 2.75 1.57 -25.80
CA THR A 57 1.69 2.49 -26.26
C THR A 57 1.38 2.36 -27.75
N ALA A 58 2.31 1.84 -28.56
CA ALA A 58 2.04 1.54 -29.96
C ALA A 58 1.01 0.40 -30.14
N HIS A 59 0.83 -0.43 -29.10
CA HIS A 59 -0.06 -1.59 -29.11
C HIS A 59 -1.30 -1.44 -28.23
N ALA A 60 -1.33 -0.42 -27.36
CA ALA A 60 -2.42 -0.19 -26.43
C ALA A 60 -3.45 0.79 -26.98
N GLU A 61 -4.73 0.52 -26.70
CA GLU A 61 -5.82 1.43 -27.05
C GLU A 61 -5.84 2.63 -26.11
N GLU A 62 -5.91 3.84 -26.66
CA GLU A 62 -6.14 5.07 -25.87
C GLU A 62 -7.55 5.03 -25.26
N THR A 63 -7.64 5.18 -23.95
CA THR A 63 -8.92 5.14 -23.22
C THR A 63 -9.02 6.22 -22.15
N GLU A 64 -10.24 6.46 -21.70
CA GLU A 64 -10.54 7.36 -20.59
C GLU A 64 -10.22 6.64 -19.28
N PHE A 65 -9.28 7.18 -18.50
CA PHE A 65 -9.07 6.66 -17.15
C PHE A 65 -10.17 7.19 -16.23
N PRO A 66 -11.00 6.33 -15.61
CA PRO A 66 -12.07 6.78 -14.74
C PRO A 66 -11.48 7.48 -13.52
N GLN A 67 -11.63 8.80 -13.47
CA GLN A 67 -11.28 9.62 -12.31
C GLN A 67 -12.34 9.43 -11.23
N VAL A 68 -12.34 8.28 -10.57
CA VAL A 68 -13.12 8.05 -9.35
C VAL A 68 -12.43 8.80 -8.21
N PHE A 69 -12.54 10.14 -8.23
CA PHE A 69 -12.42 10.89 -7.00
C PHE A 69 -13.42 10.27 -6.02
N GLU A 70 -12.97 9.99 -4.81
CA GLU A 70 -13.85 9.69 -3.69
C GLU A 70 -15.00 10.69 -3.74
N GLU A 71 -16.22 10.21 -3.91
CA GLU A 71 -17.45 10.99 -3.80
C GLU A 71 -17.54 11.54 -2.37
N SER A 72 -16.81 12.62 -2.15
CA SER A 72 -16.76 13.44 -0.93
C SER A 72 -16.38 14.85 -1.39
N GLY A 73 -17.12 15.32 -2.38
CA GLY A 73 -17.04 16.67 -2.92
C GLY A 73 -18.41 17.33 -2.87
N VAL A 74 -18.74 17.88 -1.70
CA VAL A 74 -19.45 19.15 -1.51
C VAL A 74 -20.56 19.49 -2.54
N ASP A 75 -21.81 19.23 -2.17
CA ASP A 75 -22.92 20.04 -2.69
C ASP A 75 -23.73 20.60 -1.52
N SER A 76 -23.96 21.91 -1.60
CA SER A 76 -24.72 22.77 -0.69
C SER A 76 -23.99 23.28 0.57
N GLY A 77 -23.64 24.58 0.51
CA GLY A 77 -22.78 25.29 1.46
C GLY A 77 -23.10 25.18 2.94
N HIS A 78 -22.04 25.01 3.73
CA HIS A 78 -22.01 25.42 5.13
C HIS A 78 -20.61 25.93 5.48
N ASP A 79 -20.61 27.05 6.19
CA ASP A 79 -19.46 27.70 6.80
C ASP A 79 -18.78 26.73 7.78
N HIS A 80 -17.53 26.35 7.54
CA HIS A 80 -16.77 25.48 8.43
C HIS A 80 -16.10 26.29 9.55
N ASP A 81 -16.88 26.61 10.59
CA ASP A 81 -16.36 26.95 11.91
C ASP A 81 -15.95 25.64 12.61
N HIS A 82 -14.64 25.40 12.74
CA HIS A 82 -14.11 24.22 13.44
C HIS A 82 -14.07 24.48 14.96
N ASP A 83 -15.22 24.36 15.63
CA ASP A 83 -15.28 24.18 17.08
C ASP A 83 -15.08 22.70 17.41
N HIS A 84 -13.89 22.35 17.92
CA HIS A 84 -13.61 21.02 18.46
C HIS A 84 -14.22 20.87 19.87
N GLY A 85 -15.56 20.83 19.92
CA GLY A 85 -16.34 20.51 21.11
C GLY A 85 -16.36 19.01 21.39
N ARG A 86 -15.72 18.60 22.49
CA ARG A 86 -15.85 17.25 23.07
C ARG A 86 -17.32 16.90 23.34
N GLY A 87 -17.77 15.73 22.90
CA GLY A 87 -19.02 15.17 23.43
C GLY A 87 -19.55 13.95 22.69
N GLY A 88 -19.53 12.80 23.37
CA GLY A 88 -20.54 11.76 23.19
C GLY A 88 -20.15 10.58 22.29
N VAL A 89 -19.98 9.42 22.90
CA VAL A 89 -20.26 8.13 22.26
C VAL A 89 -21.78 7.97 22.08
N PRO A 90 -22.24 7.69 20.85
CA PRO A 90 -23.31 6.75 20.60
C PRO A 90 -22.74 5.63 19.71
N GLY A 91 -22.85 4.37 20.11
CA GLY A 91 -24.08 3.65 19.85
C GLY A 91 -23.91 2.86 18.55
N GLU A 92 -23.79 1.56 18.71
CA GLU A 92 -23.85 0.52 17.67
C GLU A 92 -24.90 0.86 16.60
N GLY A 93 -24.48 0.95 15.33
CA GLY A 93 -25.36 0.96 14.16
C GLY A 93 -25.54 2.31 13.47
N ASP A 94 -24.62 2.66 12.57
CA ASP A 94 -24.94 3.27 11.26
C ASP A 94 -23.68 3.20 10.36
N LEU A 95 -23.47 2.05 9.73
CA LEU A 95 -22.56 1.93 8.60
C LEU A 95 -23.39 2.17 7.32
N PRO A 96 -22.86 2.85 6.30
CA PRO A 96 -23.60 3.15 5.08
C PRO A 96 -24.08 1.85 4.40
N PRO A 97 -25.34 1.77 3.91
CA PRO A 97 -25.89 0.58 3.29
C PRO A 97 -25.15 0.28 1.99
N GLY A 98 -24.12 -0.58 2.08
CA GLY A 98 -23.19 -0.88 0.99
C GLY A 98 -21.81 -1.34 1.48
N THR A 99 -21.43 -0.99 2.71
CA THR A 99 -20.15 -1.46 3.30
C THR A 99 -20.15 -2.95 3.68
N ASP A 100 -21.32 -3.59 3.79
CA ASP A 100 -21.44 -5.04 4.02
C ASP A 100 -21.34 -5.90 2.77
N SER A 101 -21.41 -5.32 1.56
CA SER A 101 -21.52 -6.12 0.32
C SER A 101 -20.18 -6.55 -0.29
N HIS A 102 -19.06 -5.92 0.10
CA HIS A 102 -17.72 -6.31 -0.36
C HIS A 102 -16.99 -7.28 0.58
N ARG A 103 -17.54 -7.51 1.80
CA ARG A 103 -17.21 -8.70 2.57
C ARG A 103 -18.04 -9.84 2.01
N GLY A 104 -17.61 -10.37 0.87
CA GLY A 104 -18.24 -11.54 0.25
C GLY A 104 -18.58 -12.56 1.32
N GLN A 105 -19.84 -12.98 1.35
CA GLN A 105 -20.37 -14.01 2.24
C GLN A 105 -19.74 -15.37 1.88
N ARG A 106 -18.42 -15.53 2.02
CA ARG A 106 -17.95 -16.74 2.69
C ARG A 106 -18.39 -16.56 4.12
N SER A 107 -19.51 -17.16 4.51
CA SER A 107 -19.81 -17.31 5.93
C SER A 107 -18.55 -17.89 6.56
N MET A 108 -17.85 -17.11 7.40
CA MET A 108 -16.64 -17.60 8.07
C MET A 108 -16.98 -18.96 8.66
N SER A 109 -16.18 -19.97 8.31
CA SER A 109 -16.38 -21.30 8.89
C SER A 109 -16.13 -21.23 10.39
N ASP A 110 -16.65 -22.20 11.15
CA ASP A 110 -16.33 -22.27 12.58
C ASP A 110 -14.81 -22.42 12.81
N GLU A 111 -14.12 -23.10 11.89
CA GLU A 111 -12.66 -23.21 11.89
C GLU A 111 -11.97 -21.87 11.64
N ASP A 112 -12.45 -21.04 10.69
CA ASP A 112 -11.91 -19.69 10.49
C ASP A 112 -12.07 -18.82 11.74
N ARG A 113 -13.18 -18.97 12.47
CA ARG A 113 -13.42 -18.23 13.73
C ARG A 113 -12.48 -18.70 14.83
N GLU A 114 -12.23 -20.00 14.92
CA GLU A 114 -11.32 -20.60 15.90
C GLU A 114 -9.87 -20.13 15.66
N VAL A 115 -9.39 -20.18 14.43
CA VAL A 115 -8.05 -19.67 14.07
C VAL A 115 -7.88 -18.19 14.41
N LEU A 116 -8.91 -17.36 14.14
CA LEU A 116 -8.87 -15.94 14.49
C LEU A 116 -8.92 -15.69 16.00
N ALA A 117 -9.55 -16.59 16.78
CA ALA A 117 -9.55 -16.50 18.24
C ALA A 117 -8.17 -16.86 18.80
N GLU A 118 -7.56 -17.95 18.33
CA GLU A 118 -6.23 -18.40 18.73
C GLU A 118 -5.16 -17.33 18.45
N ALA A 119 -5.19 -16.72 17.26
CA ALA A 119 -4.26 -15.66 16.89
C ALA A 119 -4.36 -14.43 17.83
N ARG A 120 -5.58 -14.11 18.31
CA ARG A 120 -5.81 -13.00 19.25
C ARG A 120 -5.29 -13.33 20.64
N ASP A 121 -5.43 -14.57 21.09
CA ASP A 121 -4.91 -15.00 22.39
C ASP A 121 -3.38 -15.02 22.41
N LEU A 122 -2.72 -15.55 21.37
CA LEU A 122 -1.26 -15.49 21.23
C LEU A 122 -0.74 -14.04 21.26
N THR A 123 -1.46 -13.13 20.61
CA THR A 123 -1.10 -11.70 20.62
C THR A 123 -1.24 -11.11 22.03
N ARG A 124 -2.29 -11.48 22.77
CA ARG A 124 -2.48 -11.06 24.16
C ARG A 124 -1.38 -11.59 25.08
N GLU A 125 -1.00 -12.86 24.93
CA GLU A 125 0.10 -13.47 25.72
C GLU A 125 1.44 -12.77 25.47
N MET A 126 1.75 -12.40 24.23
CA MET A 126 2.97 -11.63 23.92
C MET A 126 2.96 -10.24 24.58
N LEU A 127 1.81 -9.55 24.56
CA LEU A 127 1.63 -8.23 25.18
C LEU A 127 1.69 -8.28 26.73
N ASP A 128 1.15 -9.33 27.33
CA ASP A 128 1.21 -9.55 28.79
C ASP A 128 2.66 -9.78 29.22
N ASN A 129 3.35 -10.73 28.57
CA ASN A 129 4.75 -11.03 28.84
C ASN A 129 5.66 -9.80 28.68
N GLU A 130 5.42 -8.95 27.68
CA GLU A 130 6.18 -7.70 27.48
C GLU A 130 5.92 -6.66 28.59
N SER A 131 4.75 -6.70 29.23
CA SER A 131 4.39 -5.82 30.34
C SER A 131 4.99 -6.27 31.68
N GLU A 132 5.30 -7.56 31.82
CA GLU A 132 5.89 -8.17 33.03
C GLU A 132 7.42 -7.98 33.13
N ASP A 133 8.10 -7.70 32.01
CA ASP A 133 9.54 -7.34 31.96
C ASP A 133 9.82 -5.86 32.31
N GLY A 134 8.78 -5.06 32.61
CA GLY A 134 8.88 -3.62 32.89
C GLY A 134 9.04 -3.22 34.36
N GLU A 135 9.03 -4.16 35.31
CA GLU A 135 9.11 -3.83 36.75
C GLU A 135 10.23 -4.59 37.47
N SER A 136 11.48 -4.13 37.31
CA SER A 136 12.53 -4.17 38.35
C SER A 136 13.83 -3.50 37.90
N GLY A 137 14.26 -2.44 38.61
CA GLY A 137 15.68 -2.10 38.74
C GLY A 137 16.10 -0.66 38.43
N ASP A 138 15.56 0.31 39.17
CA ASP A 138 16.31 1.52 39.53
C ASP A 138 17.58 1.11 40.31
N GLU A 139 18.76 1.50 39.82
CA GLU A 139 19.94 1.94 40.59
C GLU A 139 21.15 2.16 39.64
N GLY A 140 21.59 3.41 39.52
CA GLY A 140 22.69 3.80 38.65
C GLY A 140 24.09 3.51 39.20
N ASP A 141 25.05 3.42 38.31
CA ASP A 141 26.45 3.76 38.58
C ASP A 141 27.14 4.12 37.26
N GLY A 142 27.76 5.30 37.23
CA GLY A 142 28.37 5.85 36.03
C GLY A 142 29.83 5.47 35.91
N THR A 143 30.30 5.24 34.69
CA THR A 143 31.67 5.62 34.32
C THR A 143 31.71 6.17 32.90
N ASP A 144 32.11 7.43 32.87
CA ASP A 144 32.55 8.25 31.74
C ASP A 144 33.43 7.45 30.75
N GLY A 145 32.89 7.19 29.57
CA GLY A 145 33.59 6.58 28.44
C GLY A 145 33.90 7.63 27.39
N GLN A 146 35.01 8.34 27.62
CA GLN A 146 35.66 9.33 26.76
C GLN A 146 35.38 9.14 25.26
N ARG A 147 34.77 10.16 24.64
CA ARG A 147 34.70 10.34 23.18
C ARG A 147 36.12 10.43 22.62
N ALA A 148 36.44 9.55 21.67
CA ALA A 148 37.54 9.74 20.74
C ALA A 148 36.93 10.10 19.39
N ASP A 149 36.75 11.39 19.18
CA ASP A 149 36.46 12.00 17.89
C ASP A 149 37.61 11.65 16.92
N GLY A 150 37.33 10.71 16.01
CA GLY A 150 38.17 10.40 14.85
C GLY A 150 37.61 11.08 13.61
N ASP A 151 37.61 12.42 13.62
CA ASP A 151 37.38 13.25 12.45
C ASP A 151 38.65 13.25 11.58
N ALA A 152 38.55 12.65 10.39
CA ALA A 152 39.54 12.82 9.32
C ALA A 152 38.81 12.77 7.97
N THR A 153 38.02 13.80 7.71
CA THR A 153 37.71 14.22 6.34
C THR A 153 38.88 15.07 5.83
N GLY A 154 39.48 14.68 4.71
CA GLY A 154 40.43 15.48 3.94
C GLY A 154 40.71 14.76 2.62
N ASP A 155 39.94 15.03 1.58
CA ASP A 155 40.14 16.13 0.61
C ASP A 155 41.03 15.67 -0.55
N GLU A 156 40.41 15.60 -1.72
CA GLU A 156 40.99 15.29 -3.02
C GLU A 156 41.76 16.52 -3.54
N THR A 157 43.00 16.40 -4.02
CA THR A 157 43.52 17.18 -5.17
C THR A 157 44.86 16.64 -5.69
N GLU A 158 44.94 16.55 -7.03
CA GLU A 158 46.09 16.37 -7.95
C GLU A 158 46.54 14.94 -8.34
#